data_AF-A0A067QG40-F1
#
_entry.id   AF-A0A067QG40-F1
#
_cell.length_a   1.000
_cell.length_b   1.000
_cell.length_c   1.000
_cell.angle_alpha   90.00
_cell.angle_beta   90.00
_cell.angle_gamma   90.00
#
_symmetry.space_group_name_H-M   'P 1'
#
loop_
_entity.id
_entity.type
_entity.pdbx_description
1 polymer ?
#
loop_
_entity_poly.entity_id
_entity_poly.type
_entity_poly.pdbx_seq_one_letter_code
_entity_poly.pdbx_strand_id
1 'polypeptide(L)'
;MGDHVVLVHSDLATCERVQGLQQSWVGEDTPWLQFQFVVFVPRLFHLKMAAADAMWKIFIFPKKAHEDDTSLFKQVSQIRPKEMGKIASKPGFRRMHEIIHHCGAASRLNAWATEVMKRHPEIMELEEWELEWEELDEIAKVLIKDYNTLLKEKWFLLYEELSHAMNVGDIGRVEDCLKSWIFIFRGCRKHKYASQMAKFLHDLYFVYPECLRRTIRMNILCNPQGKANHFRAIDWWVELNNLYIKRIYGSQFSNRTKARILKQSTLIEVFRNLQGNLEKTCALSRRSYKHSPPKMQRTFQKLRVYMKISKTHQVDLTRTTSHVILDFMEEGMMKMIAGIVHRRF
;
A
#
# COMPACT_ATOMS: atom_id res chain seq x y z
N MET A 1 30.35 -25.72 2.38
CA MET A 1 29.27 -24.75 2.69
C MET A 1 28.83 -24.16 1.37
N GLY A 2 27.54 -24.26 1.03
CA GLY A 2 27.10 -24.06 -0.37
C GLY A 2 27.03 -22.59 -0.78
N ASP A 3 27.32 -22.33 -2.06
CA ASP A 3 27.21 -21.04 -2.77
C ASP A 3 25.76 -20.57 -2.95
N HIS A 4 24.97 -20.57 -1.87
CA HIS A 4 23.55 -20.28 -1.91
C HIS A 4 23.13 -19.32 -0.81
N VAL A 5 22.12 -18.51 -1.13
CA VAL A 5 21.43 -17.61 -0.20
C VAL A 5 19.98 -18.05 -0.07
N VAL A 6 19.39 -17.81 1.09
CA VAL A 6 17.98 -18.03 1.38
C VAL A 6 17.32 -16.67 1.52
N LEU A 7 16.46 -16.33 0.56
CA LEU A 7 15.61 -15.15 0.65
C LEU A 7 14.46 -15.42 1.63
N VAL A 8 14.34 -14.58 2.66
CA VAL A 8 13.32 -14.75 3.71
C VAL A 8 12.32 -13.60 3.68
N HIS A 9 11.05 -13.95 3.45
CA HIS A 9 9.90 -13.04 3.51
C HIS A 9 9.12 -13.27 4.82
N SER A 10 9.70 -12.87 5.95
CA SER A 10 9.06 -13.00 7.27
C SER A 10 8.65 -11.67 7.87
N ASP A 11 7.98 -11.73 9.03
CA ASP A 11 7.62 -10.54 9.78
C ASP A 11 8.80 -9.76 10.32
N LEU A 12 8.52 -8.49 10.64
CA LEU A 12 9.54 -7.53 11.06
C LEU A 12 10.20 -7.96 12.37
N ALA A 13 9.47 -8.64 13.24
CA ALA A 13 10.01 -9.16 14.50
C ALA A 13 11.00 -10.31 14.23
N THR A 14 10.72 -11.17 13.25
CA THR A 14 11.64 -12.23 12.80
C THR A 14 12.89 -11.61 12.18
N CYS A 15 12.72 -10.59 11.32
CA CYS A 15 13.83 -9.86 10.72
C CYS A 15 14.74 -9.22 11.79
N GLU A 16 14.16 -8.53 12.78
CA GLU A 16 14.90 -7.94 13.90
C GLU A 16 15.69 -8.99 14.70
N ARG A 17 15.09 -10.17 14.96
CA ARG A 17 15.77 -11.26 15.69
C ARG A 17 16.94 -11.85 14.91
N VAL A 18 16.77 -12.13 13.62
CA VAL A 18 17.86 -12.70 12.81
C VAL A 18 18.96 -11.67 12.60
N GLN A 19 18.63 -10.40 12.36
CA GLN A 19 19.63 -9.33 12.30
C GLN A 19 20.37 -9.19 13.63
N GLY A 20 19.67 -9.31 14.76
CA GLY A 20 20.29 -9.35 16.08
C GLY A 20 21.27 -10.52 16.23
N LEU A 21 20.89 -11.72 15.78
CA LEU A 21 21.79 -12.89 15.75
C LEU A 21 23.03 -12.62 14.88
N GLN A 22 22.84 -12.16 13.64
CA GLN A 22 23.93 -11.82 12.72
C GLN A 22 24.89 -10.78 13.32
N GLN A 23 24.37 -9.78 14.03
CA GLN A 23 25.18 -8.78 14.73
C GLN A 23 25.97 -9.37 15.89
N SER A 24 25.34 -10.22 16.70
CA SER A 24 26.02 -10.85 17.84
C SER A 24 27.08 -11.88 17.43
N TRP A 25 26.96 -12.44 16.22
CA TRP A 25 27.81 -13.53 15.73
C TRP A 25 28.82 -13.06 14.69
N VAL A 26 29.04 -11.75 14.55
CA VAL A 26 29.95 -11.18 13.53
C VAL A 26 31.41 -11.68 13.67
N GLY A 27 31.80 -12.15 14.86
CA GLY A 27 33.13 -12.69 15.16
C GLY A 27 33.30 -14.19 14.89
N GLU A 28 32.27 -14.89 14.44
CA GLU A 28 32.36 -16.32 14.14
C GLU A 28 33.19 -16.60 12.87
N ASP A 29 33.87 -17.74 12.83
CA ASP A 29 34.89 -18.04 11.83
C ASP A 29 34.37 -18.15 10.38
N THR A 30 33.07 -18.43 10.20
CA THR A 30 32.51 -18.70 8.86
C THR A 30 31.22 -17.92 8.59
N PRO A 31 30.97 -17.48 7.34
CA PRO A 31 29.71 -16.84 6.94
C PRO A 31 28.46 -17.64 7.30
N TRP A 32 28.57 -18.97 7.36
CA TRP A 32 27.50 -19.87 7.76
C TRP A 32 27.12 -19.70 9.22
N LEU A 33 28.11 -19.70 10.13
CA LEU A 33 27.89 -19.46 11.55
C LEU A 33 27.36 -18.05 11.79
N GLN A 34 27.81 -17.08 11.00
CA GLN A 34 27.30 -15.71 11.02
C GLN A 34 25.88 -15.54 10.44
N PHE A 35 25.25 -16.61 9.94
CA PHE A 35 23.95 -16.56 9.26
C PHE A 35 23.89 -15.59 8.05
N GLN A 36 25.03 -15.33 7.38
CA GLN A 36 25.07 -14.40 6.24
C GLN A 36 24.28 -14.90 5.02
N PHE A 37 24.05 -16.21 4.92
CA PHE A 37 23.25 -16.82 3.86
C PHE A 37 21.76 -16.43 3.95
N VAL A 38 21.29 -15.89 5.10
CA VAL A 38 19.90 -15.46 5.29
C VAL A 38 19.75 -13.99 4.91
N VAL A 39 19.04 -13.74 3.80
CA VAL A 39 18.80 -12.39 3.29
C VAL A 39 17.32 -12.05 3.43
N PHE A 40 17.02 -11.03 4.24
CA PHE A 40 15.65 -10.57 4.44
C PHE A 40 15.19 -9.67 3.29
N VAL A 41 14.01 -9.98 2.76
CA VAL A 41 13.36 -9.20 1.71
C VAL A 41 12.11 -8.51 2.28
N PRO A 42 11.91 -7.20 2.04
CA PRO A 42 10.74 -6.50 2.53
C PRO A 42 9.44 -7.13 2.10
N ARG A 43 8.51 -7.14 3.05
CA ARG A 43 7.13 -7.58 2.84
C ARG A 43 6.33 -6.46 2.18
N LEU A 44 6.35 -6.39 0.85
CA LEU A 44 5.71 -5.30 0.09
C LEU A 44 4.20 -5.23 0.30
N PHE A 45 3.51 -6.36 0.51
CA PHE A 45 2.08 -6.31 0.83
C PHE A 45 1.83 -5.71 2.22
N HIS A 46 2.62 -6.09 3.23
CA HIS A 46 2.55 -5.45 4.55
C HIS A 46 2.96 -3.97 4.54
N LEU A 47 3.91 -3.60 3.69
CA LEU A 47 4.30 -2.21 3.47
C LEU A 47 3.12 -1.41 2.90
N LYS A 48 2.45 -1.95 1.88
CA LYS A 48 1.21 -1.37 1.34
C LYS A 48 0.10 -1.31 2.39
N MET A 49 -0.01 -2.29 3.29
CA MET A 49 -0.93 -2.22 4.43
C MET A 49 -0.55 -1.09 5.40
N ALA A 50 0.73 -0.93 5.70
CA ALA A 50 1.25 0.11 6.58
C ALA A 50 1.06 1.51 5.98
N ALA A 51 1.17 1.65 4.66
CA ALA A 51 0.89 2.86 3.90
C ALA A 51 -0.58 3.29 4.01
N ALA A 52 -1.52 2.34 3.80
CA ALA A 52 -2.94 2.61 3.98
C ALA A 52 -3.31 2.96 5.43
N ASP A 53 -2.67 2.29 6.41
CA ASP A 53 -2.84 2.63 7.83
C ASP A 53 -2.26 4.00 8.18
N ALA A 54 -1.15 4.42 7.55
CA ALA A 54 -0.60 5.76 7.74
C ALA A 54 -1.60 6.83 7.26
N MET A 55 -2.15 6.68 6.05
CA MET A 55 -3.17 7.59 5.53
C MET A 55 -4.40 7.67 6.43
N TRP A 56 -4.87 6.53 6.94
CA TRP A 56 -5.97 6.51 7.91
C TRP A 56 -5.64 7.32 9.16
N LYS A 57 -4.44 7.14 9.73
CA LYS A 57 -4.00 7.89 10.93
C LYS A 57 -3.94 9.39 10.73
N ILE A 58 -3.73 9.85 9.49
CA ILE A 58 -3.50 11.26 9.19
C ILE A 58 -4.81 11.95 8.82
N PHE A 59 -5.62 11.32 7.97
CA PHE A 59 -6.80 11.94 7.38
C PHE A 59 -8.13 11.57 8.07
N ILE A 60 -8.15 10.53 8.90
CA ILE A 60 -9.39 10.00 9.48
C ILE A 60 -9.32 9.82 11.00
N PHE A 61 -8.22 9.30 11.55
CA PHE A 61 -8.15 9.00 12.99
C PHE A 61 -8.37 10.23 13.92
N PRO A 62 -7.82 11.42 13.64
CA PRO A 62 -8.01 12.58 14.51
C PRO A 62 -9.48 13.02 14.50
N LYS A 63 -10.11 13.16 15.68
CA LYS A 63 -11.52 13.59 15.79
C LYS A 63 -11.78 14.94 15.11
N LYS A 64 -10.82 15.87 15.21
CA LYS A 64 -10.89 17.18 14.55
C LYS A 64 -11.00 17.06 13.02
N ALA A 65 -10.43 16.02 12.43
CA ALA A 65 -10.54 15.75 10.99
C ALA A 65 -11.97 15.39 10.55
N HIS A 66 -12.92 15.23 11.48
CA HIS A 66 -14.31 14.90 11.19
C HIS A 66 -15.20 16.14 11.07
N GLU A 67 -14.70 17.31 11.44
CA GLU A 67 -15.49 18.54 11.53
C GLU A 67 -15.58 19.24 10.17
N ASP A 68 -14.47 19.27 9.42
CA ASP A 68 -14.34 19.92 8.12
C ASP A 68 -15.11 19.16 7.02
N ASP A 69 -16.02 19.86 6.33
CA ASP A 69 -16.85 19.31 5.24
C ASP A 69 -16.05 18.89 4.00
N THR A 70 -14.82 19.39 3.83
CA THR A 70 -13.92 18.97 2.76
C THR A 70 -13.05 17.77 3.14
N SER A 71 -13.12 17.33 4.40
CA SER A 71 -12.32 16.21 4.92
C SER A 71 -12.61 14.89 4.22
N LEU A 72 -11.60 14.01 4.20
CA LEU A 72 -11.76 12.64 3.73
C LEU A 72 -12.86 11.91 4.52
N PHE A 73 -13.00 12.17 5.82
CA PHE A 73 -14.03 11.54 6.64
C PHE A 73 -15.45 11.88 6.17
N LYS A 74 -15.70 13.16 5.87
CA LYS A 74 -16.99 13.62 5.35
C LYS A 74 -17.26 13.13 3.91
N GLN A 75 -16.23 13.02 3.09
CA GLN A 75 -16.36 12.38 1.77
C GLN A 75 -16.74 10.90 1.91
N VAL A 76 -16.11 10.18 2.83
CA VAL A 76 -16.38 8.75 3.07
C VAL A 76 -17.79 8.53 3.63
N SER A 77 -18.33 9.46 4.42
CA SER A 77 -19.70 9.36 4.95
C SER A 77 -20.77 9.35 3.85
N GLN A 78 -20.50 9.97 2.69
CA GLN A 78 -21.41 9.96 1.54
C GLN A 78 -21.53 8.58 0.89
N ILE A 79 -20.42 7.83 0.86
CA ILE A 79 -20.33 6.56 0.15
C ILE A 79 -20.45 5.34 1.07
N ARG A 80 -20.18 5.50 2.37
CA ARG A 80 -20.21 4.42 3.37
C ARG A 80 -20.85 4.85 4.70
N PRO A 81 -22.07 5.41 4.72
CA PRO A 81 -22.68 5.95 5.94
C PRO A 81 -22.86 4.89 7.05
N LYS A 82 -23.07 3.62 6.68
CA LYS A 82 -23.28 2.52 7.63
C LYS A 82 -21.99 1.99 8.27
N GLU A 83 -20.82 2.41 7.79
CA GLU A 83 -19.52 1.91 8.26
C GLU A 83 -18.70 2.95 9.05
N MET A 84 -19.26 4.14 9.30
CA MET A 84 -18.50 5.26 9.86
C MET A 84 -17.85 4.96 11.21
N GLY A 85 -18.51 4.23 12.10
CA GLY A 85 -17.90 3.82 13.38
C GLY A 85 -16.67 2.92 13.21
N LYS A 86 -16.68 2.02 12.21
CA LYS A 86 -15.52 1.16 11.87
C LYS A 86 -14.41 1.96 11.21
N ILE A 87 -14.77 2.93 10.37
CA ILE A 87 -13.82 3.78 9.65
C ILE A 87 -13.12 4.77 10.59
N ALA A 88 -13.84 5.33 11.55
CA ALA A 88 -13.28 6.20 12.58
C ALA A 88 -12.30 5.45 13.52
N SER A 89 -12.59 4.18 13.83
CA SER A 89 -11.84 3.41 14.84
C SER A 89 -10.68 2.59 14.27
N LYS A 90 -10.95 1.64 13.37
CA LYS A 90 -9.93 0.79 12.71
C LYS A 90 -10.53 0.11 11.47
N PRO A 91 -10.50 0.76 10.29
CA PRO A 91 -11.15 0.25 9.08
C PRO A 91 -10.56 -1.05 8.55
N GLY A 92 -9.29 -1.32 8.88
CA GLY A 92 -8.52 -2.41 8.28
C GLY A 92 -8.10 -2.10 6.85
N PHE A 93 -7.19 -2.92 6.32
CA PHE A 93 -6.53 -2.65 5.05
C PHE A 93 -7.51 -2.52 3.87
N ARG A 94 -8.39 -3.50 3.67
CA ARG A 94 -9.28 -3.53 2.50
C ARG A 94 -10.15 -2.28 2.38
N ARG A 95 -10.75 -1.83 3.49
CA ARG A 95 -11.59 -0.62 3.48
C ARG A 95 -10.78 0.61 3.16
N MET A 96 -9.60 0.78 3.77
CA MET A 96 -8.75 1.94 3.46
C MET A 96 -8.23 1.90 2.03
N HIS A 97 -7.85 0.73 1.52
CA HIS A 97 -7.46 0.55 0.13
C HIS A 97 -8.57 1.03 -0.82
N GLU A 98 -9.81 0.60 -0.60
CA GLU A 98 -10.97 1.04 -1.38
C GLU A 98 -11.26 2.55 -1.19
N ILE A 99 -11.14 3.10 0.02
CA ILE A 99 -11.32 4.54 0.28
C ILE A 99 -10.30 5.38 -0.48
N ILE A 100 -9.02 5.00 -0.45
CA ILE A 100 -7.93 5.73 -1.13
C ILE A 100 -8.22 5.79 -2.63
N HIS A 101 -8.52 4.65 -3.26
CA HIS A 101 -8.82 4.59 -4.68
C HIS A 101 -10.10 5.34 -5.05
N HIS A 102 -11.19 5.15 -4.29
CA HIS A 102 -12.49 5.73 -4.67
C HIS A 102 -12.54 7.23 -4.42
N CYS A 103 -12.14 7.68 -3.22
CA CYS A 103 -12.13 9.09 -2.89
C CYS A 103 -11.03 9.82 -3.67
N GLY A 104 -9.86 9.21 -3.86
CA GLY A 104 -8.78 9.79 -4.67
C GLY A 104 -9.17 10.01 -6.12
N ALA A 105 -9.75 9.00 -6.78
CA ALA A 105 -10.20 9.16 -8.16
C ALA A 105 -11.25 10.27 -8.30
N ALA A 106 -12.28 10.29 -7.43
CA ALA A 106 -13.31 11.32 -7.47
C ALA A 106 -12.76 12.72 -7.15
N SER A 107 -11.84 12.81 -6.19
CA SER A 107 -11.23 14.07 -5.76
C SER A 107 -10.39 14.67 -6.89
N ARG A 108 -9.55 13.87 -7.56
CA ARG A 108 -8.78 14.34 -8.72
C ARG A 108 -9.67 14.75 -9.88
N LEU A 109 -10.68 13.95 -10.24
CA LEU A 109 -11.63 14.35 -11.29
C LEU A 109 -12.32 15.67 -10.97
N ASN A 110 -12.67 15.90 -9.70
CA ASN A 110 -13.21 17.19 -9.28
C ASN A 110 -12.17 18.32 -9.37
N ALA A 111 -10.90 18.06 -9.06
CA ALA A 111 -9.85 19.07 -9.19
C ALA A 111 -9.68 19.50 -10.66
N TRP A 112 -9.60 18.53 -11.58
CA TRP A 112 -9.60 18.76 -13.02
C TRP A 112 -10.83 19.55 -13.47
N ALA A 113 -12.04 19.12 -13.09
CA ALA A 113 -13.27 19.81 -13.42
C ALA A 113 -13.26 21.28 -12.94
N THR A 114 -12.80 21.54 -11.71
CA THR A 114 -12.72 22.90 -11.18
C THR A 114 -11.77 23.79 -12.00
N GLU A 115 -10.59 23.29 -12.38
CA GLU A 115 -9.61 24.10 -13.13
C GLU A 115 -10.04 24.30 -14.58
N VAL A 116 -10.59 23.27 -15.24
CA VAL A 116 -11.13 23.38 -16.60
C VAL A 116 -12.26 24.41 -16.65
N MET A 117 -13.26 24.30 -15.76
CA MET A 117 -14.41 25.23 -15.73
C MET A 117 -14.01 26.65 -15.34
N LYS A 118 -12.87 26.83 -14.68
CA LYS A 118 -12.31 28.16 -14.37
C LYS A 118 -11.68 28.80 -15.61
N ARG A 119 -11.08 28.01 -16.50
CA ARG A 119 -10.49 28.46 -17.77
C ARG A 119 -11.51 28.63 -18.87
N HIS A 120 -12.51 27.75 -18.90
CA HIS A 120 -13.59 27.69 -19.89
C HIS A 120 -14.95 27.77 -19.18
N PRO A 121 -15.45 28.99 -18.89
CA PRO A 121 -16.72 29.19 -18.18
C PRO A 121 -17.95 28.63 -18.92
N GLU A 122 -17.83 28.41 -20.23
CA GLU A 122 -18.84 27.79 -21.09
C GLU A 122 -19.00 26.28 -20.87
N ILE A 123 -17.98 25.62 -20.32
CA ILE A 123 -17.99 24.18 -20.02
C ILE A 123 -18.68 23.98 -18.68
N MET A 124 -19.77 23.22 -18.67
CA MET A 124 -20.56 22.95 -17.46
C MET A 124 -20.22 21.60 -16.83
N GLU A 125 -19.76 20.65 -17.64
CA GLU A 125 -19.38 19.31 -17.23
C GLU A 125 -18.01 18.94 -17.85
N LEU A 126 -17.15 18.27 -17.09
CA LEU A 126 -15.78 17.91 -17.55
C LEU A 126 -15.81 17.05 -18.83
N GLU A 127 -16.88 16.29 -19.02
CA GLU A 127 -17.12 15.45 -20.19
C GLU A 127 -17.32 16.24 -21.50
N GLU A 128 -17.61 17.54 -21.41
CA GLU A 128 -17.76 18.46 -22.56
C GLU A 128 -16.42 19.06 -23.01
N TRP A 129 -15.36 18.89 -22.20
CA TRP A 129 -14.04 19.45 -22.50
C TRP A 129 -13.34 18.65 -23.60
N GLU A 130 -13.05 19.32 -24.72
CA GLU A 130 -12.21 18.77 -25.78
C GLU A 130 -10.75 18.80 -25.35
N LEU A 131 -10.13 17.62 -25.35
CA LEU A 131 -8.83 17.40 -24.73
C LEU A 131 -7.70 17.70 -25.71
N GLU A 132 -7.01 18.81 -25.49
CA GLU A 132 -5.78 19.18 -26.19
C GLU A 132 -4.55 18.94 -25.29
N TRP A 133 -3.49 18.34 -25.84
CA TRP A 133 -2.33 17.87 -25.05
C TRP A 133 -1.59 19.00 -24.33
N GLU A 134 -1.42 20.14 -25.00
CA GLU A 134 -0.71 21.30 -24.47
C GLU A 134 -1.45 21.91 -23.29
N GLU A 135 -2.76 22.10 -23.43
CA GLU A 135 -3.62 22.57 -22.36
C GLU A 135 -3.66 21.58 -21.19
N LEU A 136 -3.73 20.28 -21.48
CA LEU A 136 -3.70 19.25 -20.44
C LEU A 136 -2.43 19.33 -19.59
N ASP A 137 -1.27 19.51 -20.21
CA ASP A 137 0.01 19.64 -19.51
C ASP A 137 0.06 20.93 -18.67
N GLU A 138 -0.47 22.05 -19.18
CA GLU A 138 -0.58 23.29 -18.44
C GLU A 138 -1.50 23.17 -17.21
N ILE A 139 -2.68 22.58 -17.39
CA ILE A 139 -3.62 22.34 -16.28
C ILE A 139 -2.97 21.41 -15.26
N ALA A 140 -2.31 20.33 -15.68
CA ALA A 140 -1.61 19.44 -14.78
C ALA A 140 -0.57 20.17 -13.92
N LYS A 141 0.23 21.07 -14.51
CA LYS A 141 1.22 21.90 -13.79
C LYS A 141 0.56 22.83 -12.77
N VAL A 142 -0.58 23.43 -13.11
CA VAL A 142 -1.35 24.28 -12.17
C VAL A 142 -1.93 23.45 -11.02
N LEU A 143 -2.52 22.29 -11.32
CA LEU A 143 -3.08 21.39 -10.31
C LEU A 143 -2.03 20.94 -9.29
N ILE A 144 -0.77 20.73 -9.72
CA ILE A 144 0.35 20.38 -8.84
C ILE A 144 0.72 21.53 -7.89
N LYS A 145 0.55 22.80 -8.32
CA LYS A 145 1.01 23.98 -7.59
C LYS A 145 -0.02 24.52 -6.60
N ASP A 146 -1.31 24.59 -6.98
CA ASP A 146 -2.27 25.49 -6.32
C ASP A 146 -3.18 24.82 -5.27
N TYR A 147 -3.32 23.49 -5.27
CA TYR A 147 -4.44 22.86 -4.56
C TYR A 147 -4.08 22.36 -3.16
N ASN A 148 -4.28 23.11 -2.06
CA ASN A 148 -4.05 22.70 -0.66
C ASN A 148 -4.54 21.29 -0.22
N THR A 149 -5.41 20.62 -0.99
CA THR A 149 -5.55 19.14 -0.98
C THR A 149 -4.27 18.38 -1.41
N LEU A 150 -3.17 19.09 -1.70
CA LEU A 150 -1.91 18.62 -2.27
C LEU A 150 -1.38 17.44 -1.47
N LEU A 151 -1.38 17.54 -0.13
CA LEU A 151 -0.83 16.46 0.70
C LEU A 151 -1.68 15.19 0.61
N LYS A 152 -3.01 15.31 0.62
CA LYS A 152 -3.91 14.16 0.47
C LYS A 152 -3.74 13.52 -0.91
N GLU A 153 -3.82 14.32 -1.97
CA GLU A 153 -3.72 13.83 -3.35
C GLU A 153 -2.33 13.28 -3.68
N LYS A 154 -1.26 13.98 -3.29
CA LYS A 154 0.13 13.52 -3.45
C LYS A 154 0.32 12.15 -2.82
N TRP A 155 -0.19 11.94 -1.61
CA TRP A 155 -0.01 10.65 -0.94
C TRP A 155 -0.91 9.58 -1.54
N PHE A 156 -2.16 9.90 -1.90
CA PHE A 156 -3.05 8.98 -2.61
C PHE A 156 -2.42 8.52 -3.92
N LEU A 157 -1.89 9.45 -4.73
CA LEU A 157 -1.14 9.14 -5.95
C LEU A 157 0.08 8.27 -5.66
N LEU A 158 0.89 8.60 -4.65
CA LEU A 158 2.05 7.78 -4.27
C LEU A 158 1.65 6.34 -3.88
N TYR A 159 0.51 6.16 -3.21
CA TYR A 159 -0.03 4.84 -2.87
C TYR A 159 -0.55 4.07 -4.08
N GLU A 160 -1.27 4.78 -4.96
CA GLU A 160 -1.80 4.23 -6.21
C GLU A 160 -0.67 3.84 -7.15
N GLU A 161 0.37 4.66 -7.25
CA GLU A 161 1.59 4.42 -8.01
C GLU A 161 2.34 3.19 -7.49
N LEU A 162 2.56 3.10 -6.17
CA LEU A 162 3.13 1.89 -5.56
C LEU A 162 2.26 0.66 -5.88
N SER A 163 0.94 0.79 -5.80
CA SER A 163 0.00 -0.29 -6.11
C SER A 163 0.07 -0.72 -7.57
N HIS A 164 0.17 0.24 -8.47
CA HIS A 164 0.26 0.04 -9.91
C HIS A 164 1.58 -0.65 -10.26
N ALA A 165 2.71 -0.08 -9.83
CA ALA A 165 4.05 -0.63 -10.02
C ALA A 165 4.16 -2.08 -9.53
N MET A 166 3.61 -2.39 -8.34
CA MET A 166 3.54 -3.75 -7.82
C MET A 166 2.69 -4.69 -8.69
N ASN A 167 1.60 -4.20 -9.28
CA ASN A 167 0.70 -5.00 -10.10
C ASN A 167 1.29 -5.28 -11.49
N VAL A 168 1.95 -4.29 -12.11
CA VAL A 168 2.65 -4.47 -13.41
C VAL A 168 3.93 -5.29 -13.25
N GLY A 169 4.52 -5.33 -12.06
CA GLY A 169 5.80 -6.02 -11.81
C GLY A 169 7.03 -5.13 -12.05
N ASP A 170 6.85 -3.80 -12.09
CA ASP A 170 7.94 -2.84 -12.30
C ASP A 170 8.63 -2.56 -10.96
N ILE A 171 9.73 -3.29 -10.72
CA ILE A 171 10.47 -3.18 -9.47
C ILE A 171 11.22 -1.85 -9.33
N GLY A 172 11.62 -1.22 -10.44
CA GLY A 172 12.29 0.08 -10.43
C GLY A 172 11.37 1.15 -9.86
N ARG A 173 10.14 1.22 -10.39
CA ARG A 173 9.10 2.15 -9.88
C ARG A 173 8.70 1.85 -8.44
N VAL A 174 8.68 0.57 -8.04
CA VAL A 174 8.46 0.20 -6.64
C VAL A 174 9.57 0.77 -5.76
N GLU A 175 10.84 0.55 -6.12
CA GLU A 175 12.01 1.08 -5.37
C GLU A 175 11.97 2.60 -5.27
N ASP A 176 11.58 3.31 -6.33
CA ASP A 176 11.40 4.76 -6.31
C ASP A 176 10.30 5.22 -5.35
N CYS A 177 9.16 4.54 -5.35
CA CYS A 177 8.09 4.80 -4.39
C CYS A 177 8.54 4.58 -2.94
N LEU A 178 9.37 3.55 -2.70
CA LEU A 178 9.84 3.23 -1.35
C LEU A 178 10.61 4.39 -0.72
N LYS A 179 11.39 5.14 -1.52
CA LYS A 179 12.16 6.31 -1.04
C LYS A 179 11.23 7.32 -0.36
N SER A 180 10.12 7.67 -1.00
CA SER A 180 9.12 8.59 -0.44
C SER A 180 8.41 8.01 0.78
N TRP A 181 8.06 6.72 0.73
CA TRP A 181 7.42 6.04 1.86
C TRP A 181 8.29 5.95 3.11
N ILE A 182 9.62 5.84 2.98
CA ILE A 182 10.55 5.86 4.12
C ILE A 182 10.36 7.15 4.94
N PHE A 183 10.36 8.30 4.27
CA PHE A 183 10.18 9.60 4.93
C PHE A 183 8.81 9.70 5.59
N ILE A 184 7.74 9.37 4.87
CA ILE A 184 6.37 9.39 5.42
C ILE A 184 6.26 8.49 6.65
N PHE A 185 6.81 7.26 6.60
CA PHE A 185 6.79 6.37 7.75
C PHE A 185 7.61 6.89 8.94
N ARG A 186 8.70 7.60 8.68
CA ARG A 186 9.48 8.27 9.73
C ARG A 186 8.66 9.36 10.41
N GLY A 187 7.94 10.18 9.64
CA GLY A 187 7.04 11.23 10.15
C GLY A 187 5.87 10.63 10.95
N CYS A 188 5.17 9.66 10.38
CA CYS A 188 3.96 9.04 10.97
C CYS A 188 4.23 8.02 12.10
N ARG A 189 5.40 8.10 12.77
CA ARG A 189 5.80 7.22 13.87
C ARG A 189 5.78 5.71 13.53
N LYS A 190 5.96 5.36 12.26
CA LYS A 190 6.16 3.98 11.78
C LYS A 190 7.66 3.69 11.62
N HIS A 191 8.44 4.02 12.66
CA HIS A 191 9.90 4.02 12.61
C HIS A 191 10.50 2.67 12.20
N LYS A 192 9.90 1.55 12.62
CA LYS A 192 10.41 0.23 12.23
C LYS A 192 10.33 -0.02 10.72
N TYR A 193 9.23 0.39 10.07
CA TYR A 193 9.10 0.29 8.62
C TYR A 193 10.12 1.21 7.92
N ALA A 194 10.23 2.46 8.38
CA ALA A 194 11.18 3.42 7.83
C ALA A 194 12.63 2.90 7.91
N SER A 195 13.08 2.44 9.08
CA SER A 195 14.44 1.93 9.28
C SER A 195 14.74 0.69 8.45
N GLN A 196 13.80 -0.25 8.39
CA GLN A 196 13.99 -1.51 7.65
C GLN A 196 13.98 -1.30 6.14
N MET A 197 13.12 -0.41 5.63
CA MET A 197 13.13 -0.03 4.22
C MET A 197 14.39 0.74 3.84
N ALA A 198 14.84 1.68 4.68
CA ALA A 198 16.07 2.42 4.45
C ALA A 198 17.29 1.49 4.41
N LYS A 199 17.38 0.56 5.38
CA LYS A 199 18.43 -0.47 5.40
C LYS A 199 18.37 -1.36 4.17
N PHE A 200 17.19 -1.84 3.79
CA PHE A 200 17.03 -2.67 2.60
C PHE A 200 17.49 -1.96 1.32
N LEU A 201 17.06 -0.71 1.09
CA LEU A 201 17.49 0.04 -0.09
C LEU A 201 19.01 0.28 -0.05
N HIS A 202 19.56 0.65 1.11
CA HIS A 202 21.00 0.80 1.25
C HIS A 202 21.75 -0.50 0.89
N ASP A 203 21.32 -1.62 1.44
CA ASP A 203 21.97 -2.91 1.21
C ASP A 203 21.84 -3.33 -0.27
N LEU A 204 20.66 -3.12 -0.87
CA LEU A 204 20.40 -3.43 -2.28
C LEU A 204 21.24 -2.57 -3.24
N TYR A 205 21.43 -1.28 -2.98
CA TYR A 205 22.16 -0.39 -3.89
C TYR A 205 23.67 -0.34 -3.65
N PHE A 206 24.12 -0.55 -2.41
CA PHE A 206 25.51 -0.29 -2.03
C PHE A 206 26.25 -1.49 -1.45
N VAL A 207 25.56 -2.49 -0.89
CA VAL A 207 26.23 -3.59 -0.17
C VAL A 207 26.23 -4.90 -0.96
N TYR A 208 25.08 -5.31 -1.51
CA TYR A 208 24.95 -6.61 -2.14
C TYR A 208 25.68 -6.67 -3.50
N PRO A 209 26.24 -7.83 -3.88
CA PRO A 209 26.79 -8.03 -5.22
C PRO A 209 25.67 -8.07 -6.27
N GLU A 210 25.97 -7.73 -7.53
CA GLU A 210 24.98 -7.57 -8.60
C GLU A 210 24.08 -8.82 -8.78
N CYS A 211 24.67 -10.02 -8.71
CA CYS A 211 23.92 -11.27 -8.80
C CYS A 211 22.84 -11.38 -7.71
N LEU A 212 23.17 -11.01 -6.47
CA LEU A 212 22.22 -11.02 -5.36
C LEU A 212 21.15 -9.95 -5.53
N ARG A 213 21.51 -8.74 -5.98
CA ARG A 213 20.54 -7.66 -6.26
C ARG A 213 19.50 -8.11 -7.28
N ARG A 214 19.96 -8.68 -8.39
CA ARG A 214 19.09 -9.24 -9.43
C ARG A 214 18.20 -10.33 -8.86
N THR A 215 18.77 -11.26 -8.08
CA THR A 215 18.01 -12.36 -7.48
C THR A 215 16.91 -11.85 -6.56
N ILE A 216 17.18 -10.85 -5.70
CA ILE A 216 16.17 -10.22 -4.84
C ILE A 216 15.07 -9.57 -5.68
N ARG A 217 15.43 -8.75 -6.67
CA ARG A 217 14.48 -8.04 -7.54
C ARG A 217 13.55 -8.99 -8.28
N MET A 218 14.08 -10.12 -8.77
CA MET A 218 13.30 -11.15 -9.45
C MET A 218 12.39 -11.96 -8.52
N ASN A 219 12.64 -11.95 -7.21
CA ASN A 219 11.95 -12.76 -6.21
C ASN A 219 11.23 -11.91 -5.14
N ILE A 220 10.95 -10.64 -5.37
CA ILE A 220 10.15 -9.83 -4.43
C ILE A 220 8.67 -9.79 -4.79
N LEU A 221 8.37 -9.98 -6.08
CA LEU A 221 7.03 -10.13 -6.65
C LEU A 221 6.96 -11.47 -7.40
N CYS A 222 5.78 -12.06 -7.44
CA CYS A 222 5.46 -13.21 -8.28
C CYS A 222 4.14 -12.98 -9.01
N ASN A 223 3.93 -13.65 -10.15
CA ASN A 223 2.66 -13.60 -10.87
C ASN A 223 2.03 -15.00 -10.93
N PRO A 224 1.30 -15.44 -9.88
CA PRO A 224 0.74 -16.79 -9.83
C PRO A 224 -0.26 -17.09 -10.94
N GLN A 225 -0.84 -16.06 -11.57
CA GLN A 225 -1.86 -16.22 -12.61
C GLN A 225 -1.30 -16.12 -14.04
N GLY A 226 -0.05 -15.67 -14.21
CA GLY A 226 0.53 -15.41 -15.52
C GLY A 226 -0.17 -14.32 -16.34
N LYS A 227 -0.95 -13.43 -15.70
CA LYS A 227 -1.72 -12.36 -16.37
C LYS A 227 -1.06 -11.00 -16.22
N ALA A 228 -1.19 -10.15 -17.23
CA ALA A 228 -0.77 -8.75 -17.14
C ALA A 228 -1.45 -8.07 -15.93
N ASN A 229 -0.71 -7.22 -15.21
CA ASN A 229 -1.19 -6.49 -14.01
C ASN A 229 -1.61 -7.38 -12.81
N HIS A 230 -1.18 -8.64 -12.77
CA HIS A 230 -1.52 -9.59 -11.70
C HIS A 230 -0.33 -10.02 -10.85
N PHE A 231 0.79 -9.28 -10.88
CA PHE A 231 1.87 -9.50 -9.92
C PHE A 231 1.41 -9.25 -8.49
N ARG A 232 1.94 -10.02 -7.56
CA ARG A 232 1.66 -9.99 -6.13
C ARG A 232 2.97 -10.06 -5.38
N ALA A 233 3.04 -9.38 -4.24
CA ALA A 233 4.17 -9.53 -3.35
C ALA A 233 4.24 -10.96 -2.80
N ILE A 234 5.44 -11.50 -2.62
CA ILE A 234 5.59 -12.86 -2.11
C ILE A 234 4.97 -13.00 -0.71
N ASP A 235 5.08 -11.99 0.14
CA ASP A 235 4.47 -12.02 1.47
C ASP A 235 2.94 -12.11 1.42
N TRP A 236 2.30 -11.60 0.36
CA TRP A 236 0.86 -11.82 0.14
C TRP A 236 0.54 -13.30 -0.10
N TRP A 237 1.39 -13.99 -0.86
CA TRP A 237 1.25 -15.43 -1.10
C TRP A 237 1.52 -16.26 0.16
N VAL A 238 2.52 -15.86 0.94
CA VAL A 238 2.81 -16.47 2.25
C VAL A 238 1.61 -16.30 3.20
N GLU A 239 0.98 -15.13 3.25
CA GLU A 239 -0.21 -14.92 4.09
C GLU A 239 -1.42 -15.74 3.61
N LEU A 240 -1.56 -15.92 2.29
CA LEU A 240 -2.60 -16.80 1.75
C LEU A 240 -2.37 -18.26 2.18
N ASN A 241 -1.13 -18.74 2.13
CA ASN A 241 -0.78 -20.08 2.64
C ASN A 241 -1.00 -20.19 4.15
N ASN A 242 -0.65 -19.15 4.93
CA ASN A 242 -0.94 -19.10 6.35
C ASN A 242 -2.45 -19.23 6.63
N LEU A 243 -3.30 -18.56 5.85
CA LEU A 243 -4.75 -18.66 5.97
C LEU A 243 -5.21 -20.11 5.73
N TYR A 244 -4.75 -20.74 4.65
CA TYR A 244 -5.09 -22.12 4.33
C TYR A 244 -4.69 -23.07 5.45
N ILE A 245 -3.45 -22.96 5.95
CA ILE A 245 -2.93 -23.79 7.04
C ILE A 245 -3.70 -23.58 8.33
N LYS A 246 -4.00 -22.33 8.71
CA LYS A 246 -4.54 -22.01 10.03
C LYS A 246 -6.05 -22.16 10.12
N ARG A 247 -6.78 -22.00 9.01
CA ARG A 247 -8.24 -21.88 9.02
C ARG A 247 -8.97 -22.92 8.18
N ILE A 248 -8.39 -23.40 7.08
CA ILE A 248 -9.12 -24.21 6.10
C ILE A 248 -8.70 -25.68 6.19
N TYR A 249 -7.41 -25.97 6.01
CA TYR A 249 -6.87 -27.33 5.98
C TYR A 249 -6.15 -27.73 7.26
N GLY A 250 -6.06 -26.81 8.23
CA GLY A 250 -5.49 -27.09 9.53
C GLY A 250 -6.29 -28.15 10.28
N SER A 251 -5.58 -29.14 10.81
CA SER A 251 -6.17 -30.12 11.72
C SER A 251 -6.84 -29.45 12.93
N GLN A 252 -7.95 -30.02 13.42
CA GLN A 252 -8.73 -29.50 14.56
C GLN A 252 -8.44 -30.26 15.87
N PHE A 253 -8.69 -29.61 17.02
CA PHE A 253 -8.58 -30.21 18.36
C PHE A 253 -7.23 -30.91 18.61
N SER A 254 -7.26 -32.13 19.17
CA SER A 254 -6.08 -32.97 19.47
C SER A 254 -5.23 -33.29 18.25
N ASN A 255 -5.81 -33.19 17.05
CA ASN A 255 -5.08 -33.45 15.80
C ASN A 255 -4.24 -32.25 15.33
N ARG A 256 -4.35 -31.08 15.98
CA ARG A 256 -3.60 -29.86 15.63
C ARG A 256 -2.15 -29.92 16.13
N THR A 257 -1.38 -30.88 15.62
CA THR A 257 0.05 -31.03 15.95
C THR A 257 0.93 -30.38 14.89
N LYS A 258 2.13 -29.92 15.29
CA LYS A 258 3.11 -29.33 14.36
C LYS A 258 3.46 -30.30 13.21
N ALA A 259 3.66 -31.57 13.52
CA ALA A 259 3.99 -32.60 12.53
C ALA A 259 2.90 -32.73 11.45
N ARG A 260 1.62 -32.74 11.84
CA ARG A 260 0.50 -32.78 10.89
C ARG A 260 0.39 -31.50 10.08
N ILE A 261 0.55 -30.34 10.71
CA ILE A 261 0.53 -29.04 10.02
C ILE A 261 1.61 -28.99 8.93
N LEU A 262 2.84 -29.42 9.24
CA LEU A 262 3.93 -29.47 8.27
C LEU A 262 3.60 -30.42 7.12
N LYS A 263 3.13 -31.63 7.41
CA LYS A 263 2.72 -32.60 6.38
C LYS A 263 1.56 -32.11 5.51
N GLN A 264 0.59 -31.39 6.08
CA GLN A 264 -0.55 -30.84 5.34
C GLN A 264 -0.18 -29.60 4.52
N SER A 265 0.78 -28.80 4.99
CA SER A 265 1.18 -27.57 4.30
C SER A 265 1.74 -27.80 2.91
N THR A 266 2.42 -28.92 2.67
CA THR A 266 2.95 -29.29 1.35
C THR A 266 1.85 -29.75 0.38
N LEU A 267 0.65 -30.07 0.90
CA LEU A 267 -0.48 -30.62 0.13
C LEU A 267 -1.57 -29.58 -0.16
N ILE A 268 -1.40 -28.31 0.23
CA ILE A 268 -2.44 -27.27 0.10
C ILE A 268 -2.93 -27.13 -1.35
N GLU A 269 -2.03 -27.13 -2.31
CA GLU A 269 -2.42 -27.01 -3.73
C GLU A 269 -3.20 -28.22 -4.22
N VAL A 270 -2.80 -29.43 -3.78
CA VAL A 270 -3.53 -30.67 -4.07
C VAL A 270 -4.95 -30.59 -3.51
N PHE A 271 -5.11 -30.14 -2.26
CA PHE A 271 -6.43 -29.98 -1.64
C PHE A 271 -7.30 -28.97 -2.37
N ARG A 272 -6.72 -27.84 -2.81
CA ARG A 272 -7.44 -26.82 -3.59
C ARG A 272 -7.89 -27.35 -4.96
N ASN A 273 -7.02 -28.08 -5.64
CA ASN A 273 -7.33 -28.66 -6.94
C ASN A 273 -8.40 -29.75 -6.82
N LEU A 274 -8.32 -30.59 -5.79
CA LEU A 274 -9.34 -31.60 -5.50
C LEU A 274 -10.70 -30.96 -5.26
N GLN A 275 -10.76 -29.91 -4.44
CA GLN A 275 -12.00 -29.18 -4.20
C GLN A 275 -12.56 -28.59 -5.50
N GLY A 276 -11.73 -27.92 -6.30
CA GLY A 276 -12.15 -27.35 -7.58
C GLY A 276 -12.63 -28.41 -8.59
N ASN A 277 -12.01 -29.59 -8.59
CA ASN A 277 -12.44 -30.71 -9.43
C ASN A 277 -13.77 -31.31 -8.95
N LEU A 278 -13.93 -31.51 -7.65
CA LEU A 278 -15.18 -32.02 -7.07
C LEU A 278 -16.36 -31.10 -7.37
N GLU A 279 -16.16 -29.78 -7.25
CA GLU A 279 -17.19 -28.79 -7.59
C GLU A 279 -17.59 -28.84 -9.06
N LYS A 280 -16.63 -29.05 -9.98
CA LYS A 280 -16.92 -29.24 -11.41
C LYS A 280 -17.70 -30.54 -11.65
N THR A 281 -17.26 -31.65 -11.06
CA THR A 281 -17.92 -32.95 -11.20
C THR A 281 -19.35 -32.93 -10.68
N CYS A 282 -19.62 -32.22 -9.58
CA CYS A 282 -20.96 -32.04 -9.02
C CYS A 282 -21.82 -30.99 -9.76
N ALA A 283 -21.42 -30.54 -10.96
CA ALA A 283 -22.09 -29.49 -11.74
C ALA A 283 -22.34 -28.17 -10.97
N LEU A 284 -21.55 -27.89 -9.93
CA LEU A 284 -21.57 -26.63 -9.19
C LEU A 284 -20.81 -25.50 -9.92
N SER A 285 -20.44 -25.74 -11.18
CA SER A 285 -19.71 -24.84 -12.08
C SER A 285 -20.39 -23.49 -12.32
N ARG A 286 -21.69 -23.36 -12.01
CA ARG A 286 -22.44 -22.10 -12.07
C ARG A 286 -22.16 -21.14 -10.89
N ARG A 287 -21.38 -21.55 -9.88
CA ARG A 287 -20.96 -20.64 -8.81
C ARG A 287 -19.78 -19.80 -9.25
N SER A 288 -20.01 -18.50 -9.49
CA SER A 288 -18.91 -17.54 -9.64
C SER A 288 -18.30 -17.25 -8.27
N TYR A 289 -17.08 -17.71 -8.03
CA TYR A 289 -16.24 -17.22 -6.92
C TYR A 289 -15.62 -15.85 -7.21
N LYS A 290 -15.71 -15.38 -8.47
CA LYS A 290 -15.30 -14.05 -8.85
C LYS A 290 -16.43 -13.09 -8.48
N HIS A 291 -16.19 -12.26 -7.48
CA HIS A 291 -17.02 -11.08 -7.29
C HIS A 291 -16.89 -10.20 -8.54
N SER A 292 -18.03 -9.89 -9.17
CA SER A 292 -18.07 -8.88 -10.22
C SER A 292 -17.47 -7.57 -9.68
N PRO A 293 -16.76 -6.80 -10.52
CA PRO A 293 -16.26 -5.51 -10.09
C PRO A 293 -17.44 -4.63 -9.61
N PRO A 294 -17.23 -3.83 -8.55
CA PRO A 294 -18.28 -2.97 -8.03
C PRO A 294 -18.71 -1.97 -9.12
N LYS A 295 -20.03 -1.74 -9.25
CA LYS A 295 -20.56 -0.69 -10.13
C LYS A 295 -20.28 0.68 -9.48
N MET A 296 -19.21 1.34 -9.92
CA MET A 296 -18.67 2.54 -9.27
C MET A 296 -19.37 3.85 -9.65
N GLN A 297 -20.17 3.88 -10.72
CA GLN A 297 -20.84 5.09 -11.22
C GLN A 297 -21.62 5.84 -10.12
N ARG A 298 -22.47 5.13 -9.37
CA ARG A 298 -23.25 5.74 -8.26
C ARG A 298 -22.36 6.27 -7.14
N THR A 299 -21.24 5.60 -6.86
CA THR A 299 -20.28 6.02 -5.82
C THR A 299 -19.61 7.33 -6.22
N PHE A 300 -19.13 7.41 -7.47
CA PHE A 300 -18.50 8.63 -7.98
C PHE A 300 -19.48 9.78 -8.14
N GLN A 301 -20.71 9.52 -8.59
CA GLN A 301 -21.74 10.55 -8.70
C GLN A 301 -22.06 11.19 -7.33
N LYS A 302 -22.18 10.38 -6.27
CA LYS A 302 -22.38 10.90 -4.91
C LYS A 302 -21.23 11.79 -4.44
N LEU A 303 -19.99 11.36 -4.68
CA LEU A 303 -18.80 12.15 -4.33
C LEU A 303 -18.71 13.43 -5.15
N ARG A 304 -18.98 13.38 -6.46
CA ARG A 304 -19.00 14.52 -7.37
C ARG A 304 -19.98 15.59 -6.88
N VAL A 305 -21.23 15.20 -6.61
CA VAL A 305 -22.26 16.12 -6.09
C VAL A 305 -21.81 16.73 -4.76
N TYR A 306 -21.32 15.90 -3.84
CA TYR A 306 -20.87 16.38 -2.53
C TYR A 306 -19.69 17.37 -2.64
N MET A 307 -18.67 17.06 -3.44
CA MET A 307 -17.48 17.90 -3.63
C MET A 307 -17.80 19.22 -4.34
N LYS A 308 -18.79 19.24 -5.24
CA LYS A 308 -19.31 20.46 -5.88
C LYS A 308 -20.02 21.35 -4.85
N ILE A 309 -20.89 20.77 -4.02
CA ILE A 309 -21.60 21.50 -2.95
C ILE A 309 -20.62 22.05 -1.91
N SER A 310 -19.67 21.23 -1.44
CA SER A 310 -18.69 21.64 -0.43
C SER A 310 -17.55 22.48 -0.98
N LYS A 311 -17.52 22.71 -2.30
CA LYS A 311 -16.46 23.47 -3.00
C LYS A 311 -15.07 22.98 -2.58
N THR A 312 -14.87 21.65 -2.57
CA THR A 312 -13.68 20.98 -1.98
C THR A 312 -12.37 21.53 -2.56
N HIS A 313 -12.36 21.81 -3.86
CA HIS A 313 -11.17 22.24 -4.61
C HIS A 313 -11.20 23.73 -4.98
N GLN A 314 -12.07 24.54 -4.38
CA GLN A 314 -12.06 25.99 -4.59
C GLN A 314 -11.41 26.67 -3.39
N VAL A 315 -10.62 27.71 -3.65
CA VAL A 315 -10.01 28.54 -2.62
C VAL A 315 -11.12 29.38 -1.97
N ASP A 316 -11.30 29.21 -0.68
CA ASP A 316 -12.25 29.96 0.13
C ASP A 316 -11.54 30.48 1.38
N LEU A 317 -11.29 31.79 1.41
CA LEU A 317 -10.57 32.45 2.51
C LEU A 317 -11.36 32.48 3.82
N THR A 318 -12.67 32.22 3.77
CA THR A 318 -13.53 32.16 4.96
C THR A 318 -13.50 30.78 5.61
N ARG A 319 -12.97 29.77 4.93
CA ARG A 319 -12.91 28.40 5.43
C ARG A 319 -11.88 28.27 6.55
N THR A 320 -12.33 27.79 7.69
CA THR A 320 -11.47 27.43 8.82
C THR A 320 -11.40 25.91 8.95
N THR A 321 -10.27 25.39 9.42
CA THR A 321 -10.12 23.96 9.68
C THR A 321 -9.58 23.74 11.09
N SER A 322 -10.18 22.80 11.82
CA SER A 322 -9.72 22.44 13.17
C SER A 322 -8.59 21.42 13.15
N HIS A 323 -8.34 20.78 12.01
CA HIS A 323 -7.30 19.77 11.82
C HIS A 323 -6.36 20.15 10.67
N VAL A 324 -5.14 20.55 11.03
CA VAL A 324 -4.09 20.83 10.06
C VAL A 324 -3.37 19.53 9.70
N ILE A 325 -3.33 19.21 8.40
CA ILE A 325 -2.57 18.08 7.88
C ILE A 325 -1.10 18.49 7.82
N LEU A 326 -0.25 17.84 8.61
CA LEU A 326 1.19 18.05 8.60
C LEU A 326 1.83 17.35 7.40
N ASP A 327 2.87 17.95 6.80
CA ASP A 327 3.70 17.27 5.83
C ASP A 327 4.64 16.28 6.55
N PHE A 328 4.15 15.06 6.76
CA PHE A 328 4.92 14.00 7.38
C PHE A 328 6.12 13.52 6.53
N MET A 329 6.15 13.84 5.23
CA MET A 329 7.31 13.55 4.39
C MET A 329 8.45 14.50 4.77
N GLU A 330 8.17 15.81 4.85
CA GLU A 330 9.13 16.82 5.29
C GLU A 330 9.58 16.58 6.73
N GLU A 331 8.64 16.37 7.66
CA GLU A 331 8.96 16.07 9.06
C GLU A 331 9.83 14.80 9.17
N GLY A 332 9.52 13.78 8.37
CA GLY A 332 10.28 12.55 8.30
C GLY A 332 11.71 12.75 7.78
N MET A 333 11.87 13.58 6.75
CA MET A 333 13.17 13.96 6.20
C MET A 333 14.02 14.70 7.24
N MET A 334 13.46 15.73 7.89
CA MET A 334 14.15 16.49 8.93
C MET A 334 14.58 15.59 10.09
N LYS A 335 13.72 14.67 10.53
CA LYS A 335 14.05 13.68 11.57
C LYS A 335 15.13 12.70 11.17
N MET A 336 15.25 12.35 9.89
CA MET A 336 16.33 11.48 9.42
C MET A 336 17.66 12.23 9.37
N ILE A 337 17.67 13.46 8.85
CA ILE A 337 18.86 14.33 8.81
C ILE A 337 19.38 14.59 10.23
N ALA A 338 18.51 15.01 11.15
CA ALA A 338 18.90 15.24 12.54
C ALA A 338 19.48 13.99 13.21
N GLY A 339 18.93 12.81 12.91
CA GLY A 339 19.42 11.53 13.43
C GLY A 339 20.79 11.10 12.88
N ILE A 340 21.18 11.57 11.70
CA ILE A 340 22.52 11.36 11.14
C ILE A 340 23.55 12.24 11.86
N VAL A 341 23.20 13.51 12.12
CA VAL A 341 24.07 14.46 12.82
C VAL A 341 24.41 13.98 14.24
N HIS A 342 23.43 13.43 14.97
CA HIS A 342 23.62 12.95 16.34
C HIS A 342 24.39 11.63 16.45
N ARG A 343 24.64 10.90 15.35
CA ARG A 343 25.44 9.65 15.35
C ARG A 343 26.90 9.87 14.94
N ARG A 344 27.29 11.10 14.61
CA ARG A 344 28.65 11.49 14.21
C ARG A 344 29.45 12.16 15.33
N PHE A 345 29.02 12.05 16.58
CA PHE A 345 29.76 12.52 17.75
C PHE A 345 29.89 11.41 18.78
#